data_AF-A0A0X8F8X9-F1
#
_entry.id   AF-A0A0X8F8X9-F1
#
_cell.length_a   1.000
_cell.length_b   1.000
_cell.length_c   1.000
_cell.angle_alpha   90.00
_cell.angle_beta   90.00
_cell.angle_gamma   90.00
#
_symmetry.space_group_name_H-M   'P 1'
#
loop_
_entity.id
_entity.type
_entity.pdbx_description
1 polymer ?
#
loop_
_entity_poly.entity_id
_entity_poly.type
_entity_poly.pdbx_seq_one_letter_code
_entity_poly.pdbx_strand_id
1 'polypeptide(L)' 'MAAKKQVPLRISQSLYAQLSAWAEDDFRSLNGQIEYLLTECVKQRKRNGEYVSKTLDEKIKLDIH' A
#
# COMPACT_ATOMS: atom_id res chain seq x y z
N MET A 1 -7.48 6.52 -22.44
CA MET A 1 -6.73 6.50 -21.17
C MET A 1 -5.25 6.54 -21.53
N ALA A 2 -4.45 7.41 -20.90
CA ALA A 2 -3.00 7.42 -21.12
C ALA A 2 -2.43 6.04 -20.75
N ALA A 3 -1.51 5.51 -21.56
CA ALA A 3 -0.91 4.20 -21.31
C ALA A 3 -0.17 4.22 -19.96
N LYS A 4 -0.52 3.32 -19.03
CA LYS A 4 0.21 3.17 -17.77
C LYS A 4 1.63 2.71 -18.09
N LYS A 5 2.63 3.47 -17.64
CA LYS A 5 4.03 3.09 -17.80
C LYS A 5 4.33 1.87 -16.92
N GLN A 6 4.68 0.75 -17.54
CA GLN A 6 5.15 -0.42 -16.80
C GLN A 6 6.58 -0.18 -16.32
N VAL A 7 6.83 -0.39 -15.03
CA VAL A 7 8.15 -0.25 -14.41
C VAL A 7 8.48 -1.57 -13.73
N PRO A 8 9.60 -2.23 -14.07
CA PRO A 8 10.01 -3.45 -13.37
C PRO A 8 10.35 -3.12 -11.92
N LEU A 9 9.71 -3.82 -10.98
CA LEU A 9 9.92 -3.64 -9.55
C LEU A 9 10.63 -4.87 -8.98
N ARG A 10 11.75 -4.66 -8.27
CA ARG A 10 12.45 -5.72 -7.55
C ARG A 10 12.07 -5.67 -6.08
N ILE A 11 11.54 -6.77 -5.55
CA ILE A 11 11.20 -6.95 -4.14
C ILE A 11 11.56 -8.36 -3.69
N SER A 12 11.69 -8.57 -2.37
CA SER A 12 11.91 -9.90 -1.82
C SER A 12 10.67 -10.77 -1.99
N GLN A 13 10.86 -12.09 -2.07
CA GLN A 13 9.76 -13.05 -2.16
C GLN A 13 8.83 -12.98 -0.94
N SER A 14 9.38 -12.74 0.24
CA SER A 14 8.60 -12.62 1.48
C SER A 14 7.67 -11.41 1.46
N LEU A 15 8.16 -10.27 0.96
CA LEU A 15 7.35 -9.05 0.84
C LEU A 15 6.27 -9.23 -0.23
N TYR A 16 6.59 -9.85 -1.36
CA TYR A 16 5.61 -10.18 -2.40
C TYR A 16 4.46 -10.99 -1.82
N ALA A 17 4.76 -12.07 -1.06
CA ALA A 17 3.75 -12.92 -0.46
C ALA A 17 2.84 -12.16 0.53
N GLN A 18 3.41 -11.29 1.36
CA GLN A 18 2.64 -10.46 2.30
C GLN A 18 1.72 -9.47 1.58
N LEU A 19 2.22 -8.81 0.52
CA LEU A 19 1.42 -7.90 -0.30
C LEU A 19 0.32 -8.62 -1.06
N SER A 20 0.58 -9.83 -1.55
CA SER A 20 -0.44 -10.68 -2.19
C SER A 20 -1.55 -11.08 -1.23
N ALA A 21 -1.20 -11.59 -0.04
CA ALA A 21 -2.18 -11.95 0.97
C ALA A 21 -3.05 -10.75 1.38
N TRP A 22 -2.43 -9.58 1.62
CA TRP A 22 -3.18 -8.37 1.95
C TRP A 22 -4.08 -7.91 0.79
N ALA A 23 -3.61 -7.98 -0.46
CA ALA A 23 -4.44 -7.67 -1.61
C ALA A 23 -5.65 -8.61 -1.71
N GLU A 24 -5.46 -9.90 -1.43
CA GLU A 24 -6.54 -10.90 -1.39
C GLU A 24 -7.56 -10.59 -0.28
N ASP A 25 -7.10 -10.27 0.93
CA ASP A 25 -7.96 -9.89 2.07
C ASP A 25 -8.84 -8.67 1.76
N ASP A 26 -8.30 -7.69 1.02
CA ASP A 26 -9.00 -6.48 0.60
C ASP A 26 -9.77 -6.64 -0.74
N PHE A 27 -9.81 -7.85 -1.34
CA PHE A 27 -10.38 -8.15 -2.66
C PHE A 27 -9.83 -7.26 -3.79
N ARG A 28 -8.54 -6.95 -3.75
CA ARG A 28 -7.81 -6.12 -4.73
C ARG A 28 -6.83 -6.95 -5.54
N SER A 29 -6.49 -6.45 -6.73
CA SER A 29 -5.31 -6.95 -7.45
C SER A 29 -4.03 -6.50 -6.73
N LEU A 30 -2.97 -7.30 -6.85
CA LEU A 30 -1.65 -6.94 -6.32
C LEU A 30 -1.16 -5.57 -6.85
N ASN A 31 -1.32 -5.31 -8.16
CA ASN A 31 -0.96 -4.01 -8.74
C ASN A 31 -1.79 -2.87 -8.15
N GLY A 32 -3.09 -3.08 -7.92
CA GLY A 32 -3.96 -2.11 -7.27
C GLY A 32 -3.52 -1.83 -5.83
N GLN A 33 -3.10 -2.86 -5.09
CA GLN A 33 -2.60 -2.71 -3.73
C GLN A 33 -1.27 -1.94 -3.70
N ILE A 34 -0.34 -2.25 -4.59
CA ILE A 34 0.92 -1.50 -4.73
C ILE A 34 0.65 -0.04 -5.09
N GLU A 35 -0.26 0.22 -6.03
CA GLU A 35 -0.64 1.58 -6.44
C GLU A 35 -1.25 2.37 -5.26
N TYR A 36 -2.11 1.73 -4.47
CA TYR A 36 -2.70 2.33 -3.27
C TYR A 36 -1.64 2.72 -2.25
N LEU A 37 -0.76 1.79 -1.87
CA LEU A 37 0.28 2.03 -0.88
C LEU A 37 1.23 3.16 -1.29
N LEU A 38 1.70 3.14 -2.55
CA LEU A 38 2.57 4.19 -3.07
C LEU A 38 1.87 5.55 -3.11
N THR A 39 0.58 5.56 -3.45
CA THR A 39 -0.23 6.79 -3.47
C THR A 39 -0.36 7.38 -2.06
N GLU A 40 -0.65 6.56 -1.06
CA GLU A 40 -0.77 7.00 0.32
C GLU A 40 0.57 7.49 0.89
N CYS A 41 1.68 6.80 0.61
CA CYS A 41 3.02 7.27 0.97
C CYS A 41 3.34 8.65 0.37
N VAL A 42 3.00 8.89 -0.90
CA VAL A 42 3.23 10.19 -1.55
C VAL A 42 2.33 11.28 -0.96
N LYS A 43 1.05 10.98 -0.70
CA LYS A 43 0.12 11.92 -0.06
C LYS A 43 0.60 12.31 1.32
N GLN A 44 1.03 11.33 2.12
CA GLN A 44 1.56 11.55 3.45
C GLN A 44 2.81 12.44 3.42
N ARG A 45 3.78 12.12 2.57
CA ARG A 45 4.98 12.94 2.38
C ARG A 45 4.66 14.38 2.04
N LYS A 46 3.64 14.62 1.19
CA LYS A 46 3.17 15.98 0.87
C LYS A 46 2.52 16.68 2.06
N ARG A 47 1.85 15.93 2.94
CA ARG A 47 1.13 16.49 4.10
C ARG A 47 2.05 16.89 5.25
N ASN A 48 2.96 16.01 5.65
CA ASN A 48 3.77 16.19 6.86
C ASN A 48 5.27 15.95 6.65
N GLY A 49 5.72 15.69 5.42
CA GLY A 49 7.13 15.42 5.12
C GLY A 49 7.61 14.01 5.49
N GLU A 50 6.75 13.17 6.08
CA GLU A 50 7.09 11.85 6.57
C GLU A 50 6.77 10.76 5.53
N TYR A 51 7.50 9.64 5.58
CA TYR A 51 7.38 8.55 4.61
C TYR A 51 6.49 7.39 5.08
N VAL A 52 6.19 7.36 6.38
CA VAL A 52 5.40 6.32 7.04
C VAL A 52 4.51 6.99 8.08
N SER A 53 3.28 6.50 8.24
CA SER A 53 2.38 7.03 9.26
C SER A 53 2.89 6.64 10.62
N LYS A 54 3.03 7.62 11.52
CA LYS A 54 3.32 7.35 12.94
C LYS A 54 2.26 6.47 13.62
N THR A 55 1.08 6.38 13.01
CA THR A 55 -0.05 5.58 13.48
C THR A 55 -0.23 4.25 12.75
N LEU A 56 0.70 3.84 11.85
CA LEU A 56 0.55 2.58 11.11
C LEU A 56 0.65 1.34 12.02
N ASP A 57 1.39 1.46 13.13
CA ASP A 57 1.53 0.42 14.16
C ASP A 57 0.39 0.45 15.20
N GLU A 58 -0.48 1.45 15.16
CA GLU A 58 -1.66 1.49 16.03
C GLU A 58 -2.71 0.54 15.45
N LYS A 59 -2.95 -0.58 16.15
CA LYS A 59 -4.08 -1.48 15.84
C LYS A 59 -5.32 -0.63 15.60
N ILE A 60 -5.90 -0.73 14.40
CA ILE A 60 -7.16 -0.08 14.06
C ILE A 60 -8.17 -0.49 15.13
N LYS A 61 -8.60 0.46 15.99
CA LYS A 61 -9.75 0.26 16.87
C LYS A 61 -10.99 0.32 15.98
N LEU A 62 -11.40 -0.84 15.47
CA LEU A 62 -12.70 -0.99 14.84
C LEU A 62 -13.73 -1.05 15.97
N ASP A 63 -14.33 0.10 16.29
CA ASP A 63 -15.55 0.15 17.10
C ASP A 63 -16.71 -0.41 16.26
N ILE A 64 -16.86 -1.73 16.28
CA ILE A 64 -18.04 -2.43 15.77
C ILE A 64 -19.04 -2.51 16.93
N HIS A 65 -20.15 -1.78 16.82
CA HIS A 65 -21.33 -1.91 17.69
C HIS A 65 -22.24 -3.04 17.20
#